data_AF-A0A9E4B1F1-F1
#
_entry.id   AF-A0A9E4B1F1-F1
#
_cell.length_a   1.000
_cell.length_b   1.000
_cell.length_c   1.000
_cell.angle_alpha   90.00
_cell.angle_beta   90.00
_cell.angle_gamma   90.00
#
_symmetry.space_group_name_H-M   'P 1'
#
loop_
_entity.id
_entity.type
_entity.pdbx_description
1 polymer ?
#
loop_
_entity_poly.entity_id
_entity_poly.type
_entity_poly.pdbx_seq_one_letter_code
_entity_poly.pdbx_strand_id
1 'polypeptide(L)'
;MLNLCMLSGSFEYDSEVSLTTFKTFVEKHYPIQTNLVVYNSEDHDPSLEALDDADVLLVFTRRLNTEGASLKQFQAYCEQGKPLVGVRTASHAYQNWLEFDKAVLGGDYQGHYGDGPPTHVELIATGHPILNGIPAFDCYGSLYKNPSLRDDTSLLLTGRTDEHSEPVAWTRLHNGGRICYTSLGHQKDFEVEPFLRFLAQSILWVAEQI
;
A
#
# COMPACT_ATOMS: atom_id res chain seq x y z
N MET A 1 -8.70 -12.61 -15.65
CA MET A 1 -8.55 -11.17 -15.34
C MET A 1 -8.51 -11.08 -13.84
N LEU A 2 -7.46 -10.52 -13.27
CA LEU A 2 -7.24 -10.44 -11.82
C LEU A 2 -8.27 -9.47 -11.22
N ASN A 3 -8.95 -9.89 -10.15
CA ASN A 3 -9.91 -9.05 -9.43
C ASN A 3 -9.22 -8.33 -8.25
N LEU A 4 -9.01 -7.02 -8.41
CA LEU A 4 -8.40 -6.16 -7.41
C LEU A 4 -9.47 -5.43 -6.61
N CYS A 5 -9.59 -5.73 -5.32
CA CYS A 5 -10.36 -4.90 -4.40
C CYS A 5 -9.47 -3.78 -3.84
N MET A 6 -9.92 -2.53 -3.92
CA MET A 6 -9.22 -1.37 -3.39
C MET A 6 -10.06 -0.71 -2.30
N LEU A 7 -9.47 -0.49 -1.13
CA LEU A 7 -10.09 0.23 -0.02
C LEU A 7 -9.58 1.67 0.00
N SER A 8 -10.49 2.63 -0.18
CA SER A 8 -10.24 4.06 -0.05
C SER A 8 -10.80 4.58 1.27
N GLY A 9 -9.96 5.15 2.12
CA GLY A 9 -10.40 5.74 3.39
C GLY A 9 -9.37 6.65 4.03
N SER A 10 -8.51 7.27 3.22
CA SER A 10 -7.49 8.20 3.68
C SER A 10 -7.84 9.61 3.24
N PHE A 11 -8.67 10.29 4.05
CA PHE A 11 -9.19 11.63 3.77
C PHE A 11 -8.09 12.71 3.68
N GLU A 12 -6.99 12.55 4.42
CA GLU A 12 -5.83 13.46 4.35
C GLU A 12 -5.14 13.42 2.98
N TYR A 13 -5.22 12.28 2.28
CA TYR A 13 -4.51 12.03 1.02
C TYR A 13 -5.45 11.84 -0.17
N ASP A 14 -6.73 12.21 -0.04
CA ASP A 14 -7.75 12.08 -1.08
C ASP A 14 -7.69 10.70 -1.79
N SER A 15 -7.64 9.62 -1.01
CA SER A 15 -7.35 8.28 -1.55
C SER A 15 -8.30 7.86 -2.67
N GLU A 16 -9.54 8.35 -2.67
CA GLU A 16 -10.52 8.03 -3.71
C GLU A 16 -10.09 8.59 -5.08
N VAL A 17 -9.60 9.83 -5.11
CA VAL A 17 -9.10 10.48 -6.34
C VAL A 17 -7.87 9.71 -6.84
N SER A 18 -6.93 9.43 -5.95
CA SER A 18 -5.70 8.70 -6.25
C SER A 18 -5.99 7.30 -6.80
N LEU A 19 -6.90 6.55 -6.16
CA LEU A 19 -7.28 5.20 -6.58
C LEU A 19 -8.13 5.19 -7.85
N THR A 20 -8.89 6.25 -8.12
CA THR A 20 -9.61 6.39 -9.40
C THR A 20 -8.65 6.63 -10.57
N THR A 21 -7.60 7.44 -10.36
CA THR A 21 -6.51 7.61 -11.32
C THR A 21 -5.78 6.28 -11.53
N PHE A 22 -5.45 5.57 -10.45
CA PHE A 22 -4.80 4.27 -10.53
C PHE A 22 -5.68 3.22 -11.23
N LYS A 23 -6.99 3.18 -10.95
CA LYS A 23 -7.97 2.33 -11.65
C LYS A 23 -7.89 2.54 -13.16
N THR A 24 -7.97 3.78 -13.61
CA THR A 24 -7.92 4.13 -15.03
C THR A 24 -6.61 3.66 -15.67
N PHE A 25 -5.49 3.83 -14.97
CA PHE A 25 -4.19 3.38 -15.44
C PHE A 25 -4.11 1.85 -15.52
N VAL A 26 -4.50 1.14 -14.45
CA VAL A 26 -4.27 -0.31 -14.34
C VAL A 26 -5.19 -1.10 -15.28
N GLU A 27 -6.46 -0.72 -15.39
CA GLU A 27 -7.42 -1.40 -16.28
C GLU A 27 -7.11 -1.16 -17.76
N LYS A 28 -6.40 -0.08 -18.09
CA LYS A 28 -5.95 0.21 -19.45
C LYS A 28 -4.74 -0.63 -19.86
N HIS A 29 -3.82 -0.91 -18.94
CA HIS A 29 -2.50 -1.47 -19.28
C HIS A 29 -2.30 -2.92 -18.84
N TYR A 30 -3.15 -3.45 -17.96
CA TYR A 30 -2.98 -4.77 -17.36
C TYR A 30 -4.31 -5.56 -17.38
N PRO A 31 -4.27 -6.90 -17.35
CA PRO A 31 -5.46 -7.74 -17.27
C PRO A 31 -6.04 -7.78 -15.84
N ILE A 32 -6.28 -6.59 -15.28
CA ILE A 32 -6.78 -6.35 -13.93
C ILE A 32 -8.14 -5.65 -14.06
N GLN A 33 -9.14 -6.14 -13.33
CA GLN A 33 -10.42 -5.48 -13.10
C GLN A 33 -10.43 -4.99 -11.64
N THR A 34 -10.95 -3.79 -11.39
CA THR A 34 -10.97 -3.24 -10.03
C THR A 34 -12.37 -3.03 -9.48
N ASN A 35 -12.50 -3.29 -8.17
CA ASN A 35 -13.64 -2.91 -7.34
C ASN A 35 -13.15 -1.92 -6.27
N LEU A 36 -13.72 -0.72 -6.21
CA LEU A 36 -13.33 0.34 -5.29
C LEU A 36 -14.39 0.48 -4.19
N VAL A 37 -14.00 0.18 -2.95
CA VAL A 37 -14.81 0.42 -1.76
C VAL A 37 -14.39 1.74 -1.13
N VAL A 38 -15.33 2.66 -0.97
CA VAL A 38 -15.07 4.02 -0.47
C VAL A 38 -15.66 4.20 0.92
N TYR A 39 -14.80 4.59 1.86
CA TYR A 39 -15.18 5.10 3.17
C TYR A 39 -15.46 6.60 3.05
N ASN A 40 -16.62 7.05 3.55
CA ASN A 40 -17.04 8.46 3.46
C ASN A 40 -16.72 9.28 4.72
N SER A 41 -16.36 8.61 5.82
CA SER A 41 -15.88 9.19 7.08
C SER A 41 -15.08 8.13 7.86
N GLU A 42 -14.40 8.55 8.95
CA GLU A 42 -13.68 7.61 9.83
C GLU A 42 -14.60 6.58 10.50
N ASP A 43 -15.88 6.92 10.69
CA ASP A 43 -16.91 6.05 11.29
C ASP A 43 -17.79 5.35 10.25
N HIS A 44 -17.56 5.56 8.95
CA HIS A 44 -18.32 4.87 7.91
C HIS A 44 -17.94 3.40 7.88
N ASP A 45 -18.95 2.52 7.79
CA ASP A 45 -18.75 1.07 7.75
C ASP A 45 -19.38 0.48 6.48
N PRO A 46 -18.74 0.67 5.31
CA PRO A 46 -19.23 0.11 4.06
C PRO A 46 -19.14 -1.42 4.06
N SER A 47 -19.97 -2.08 3.27
CA SER A 47 -19.85 -3.52 3.05
C SER A 47 -18.47 -3.89 2.48
N LEU A 48 -17.89 -4.94 3.04
CA LEU A 48 -16.62 -5.53 2.60
C LEU A 48 -16.82 -6.84 1.82
N GLU A 49 -18.02 -7.14 1.33
CA GLU A 49 -18.32 -8.32 0.49
C GLU A 49 -17.37 -8.46 -0.71
N ALA A 50 -16.85 -7.34 -1.24
CA ALA A 50 -15.87 -7.36 -2.33
C ALA A 50 -14.57 -8.12 -2.00
N LEU A 51 -14.25 -8.34 -0.72
CA LEU A 51 -13.07 -9.10 -0.28
C LEU A 51 -13.21 -10.61 -0.54
N ASP A 52 -14.44 -11.12 -0.63
CA ASP A 52 -14.73 -12.55 -0.77
C ASP A 52 -14.25 -13.06 -2.14
N ASP A 53 -14.49 -12.27 -3.19
CA ASP A 53 -14.09 -12.57 -4.56
C ASP A 53 -12.76 -11.92 -4.99
N ALA A 54 -12.07 -11.21 -4.09
CA ALA A 54 -10.83 -10.51 -4.42
C ALA A 54 -9.63 -11.47 -4.50
N ASP A 55 -8.89 -11.40 -5.62
CA ASP A 55 -7.59 -12.03 -5.79
C ASP A 55 -6.51 -11.26 -5.01
N VAL A 56 -6.62 -9.92 -4.98
CA VAL A 56 -5.70 -9.02 -4.29
C VAL A 56 -6.48 -7.91 -3.59
N LEU A 57 -6.04 -7.57 -2.38
CA LEU A 57 -6.51 -6.39 -1.65
C LEU A 57 -5.47 -5.27 -1.69
N LEU A 58 -5.87 -4.07 -2.11
CA LEU A 58 -5.10 -2.85 -1.94
C LEU A 58 -5.72 -2.01 -0.83
N VAL A 59 -4.91 -1.66 0.18
CA VAL A 59 -5.33 -0.86 1.33
C VAL A 59 -4.74 0.54 1.22
N PHE A 60 -5.60 1.56 1.11
CA PHE A 60 -5.23 2.97 1.22
C PHE A 60 -6.23 3.71 2.12
N THR A 61 -6.22 3.30 3.39
CA THR A 61 -7.10 3.83 4.45
C THR A 61 -6.26 4.43 5.57
N ARG A 62 -6.87 5.31 6.37
CA ARG A 62 -6.18 5.99 7.47
C ARG A 62 -7.12 6.12 8.67
N ARG A 63 -6.70 5.59 9.82
CA ARG A 63 -7.33 5.84 11.13
C ARG A 63 -8.84 5.62 11.16
N LEU A 64 -9.34 4.64 10.42
CA LEU A 64 -10.75 4.28 10.46
C LEU A 64 -11.12 3.71 11.83
N ASN A 65 -12.29 4.07 12.33
CA ASN A 65 -12.86 3.56 13.58
C ASN A 65 -13.64 2.25 13.38
N THR A 66 -13.42 1.55 12.25
CA THR A 66 -14.05 0.27 11.93
C THR A 66 -13.87 -0.72 13.07
N GLU A 67 -14.95 -1.39 13.45
CA GLU A 67 -15.00 -2.36 14.54
C GLU A 67 -15.92 -3.54 14.18
N GLY A 68 -16.19 -4.42 15.14
CA GLY A 68 -17.21 -5.45 15.00
C GLY A 68 -16.94 -6.43 13.84
N ALA A 69 -17.96 -6.65 13.00
CA ALA A 69 -17.92 -7.66 11.95
C ALA A 69 -16.99 -7.27 10.79
N SER A 70 -17.01 -6.01 10.36
CA SER A 70 -16.19 -5.52 9.25
C SER A 70 -14.70 -5.59 9.56
N LEU A 71 -14.29 -5.18 10.77
CA LEU A 71 -12.90 -5.31 11.19
C LEU A 71 -12.47 -6.79 11.24
N LYS A 72 -13.33 -7.67 11.74
CA LYS A 72 -13.06 -9.12 11.76
C LYS A 72 -12.95 -9.71 10.36
N GLN A 73 -13.74 -9.25 9.40
CA GLN A 73 -13.65 -9.69 8.01
C GLN A 73 -12.30 -9.27 7.40
N PHE A 74 -11.86 -8.04 7.63
CA PHE A 74 -10.54 -7.56 7.19
C PHE A 74 -9.39 -8.35 7.86
N GLN A 75 -9.47 -8.59 9.17
CA GLN A 75 -8.51 -9.42 9.91
C GLN A 75 -8.46 -10.84 9.34
N ALA A 76 -9.61 -11.47 9.11
CA ALA A 76 -9.69 -12.81 8.54
C ALA A 76 -9.07 -12.89 7.14
N TYR A 77 -9.22 -11.86 6.30
CA TYR A 77 -8.53 -11.79 5.00
C TYR A 77 -7.01 -11.85 5.17
N CYS A 78 -6.48 -11.06 6.12
CA CYS A 78 -5.04 -11.04 6.42
C CYS A 78 -4.55 -12.38 6.99
N GLU A 79 -5.28 -12.94 7.95
CA GLU A 79 -4.94 -14.21 8.62
C GLU A 79 -4.91 -15.41 7.67
N GLN A 80 -5.74 -15.39 6.61
CA GLN A 80 -5.74 -16.39 5.56
C GLN A 80 -4.50 -16.34 4.65
N GLY A 81 -3.62 -15.33 4.79
CA GLY A 81 -2.46 -15.15 3.92
C GLY A 81 -2.86 -14.80 2.49
N LYS A 82 -3.98 -14.07 2.30
CA LYS A 82 -4.37 -13.61 0.97
C LYS A 82 -3.48 -12.45 0.50
N PRO A 83 -3.26 -12.28 -0.82
CA PRO A 83 -2.41 -11.23 -1.37
C PRO A 83 -2.82 -9.81 -0.96
N LEU A 84 -1.86 -9.01 -0.51
CA LEU A 84 -2.13 -7.65 0.00
C LEU A 84 -1.08 -6.63 -0.46
N VAL A 85 -1.55 -5.46 -0.88
CA VAL A 85 -0.73 -4.27 -1.13
C VAL A 85 -1.16 -3.13 -0.20
N GLY A 86 -0.27 -2.68 0.68
CA GLY A 86 -0.52 -1.52 1.54
C GLY A 86 0.13 -0.25 0.98
N VAL A 87 -0.61 0.87 0.97
CA VAL A 87 -0.15 2.16 0.45
C VAL A 87 -0.24 3.24 1.52
N ARG A 88 0.83 4.02 1.64
CA ARG A 88 0.93 5.23 2.48
C ARG A 88 0.44 4.97 3.91
N THR A 89 -0.76 5.44 4.23
CA THR A 89 -1.39 5.42 5.54
C THR A 89 -1.90 4.04 5.96
N ALA A 90 -1.78 3.02 5.12
CA ALA A 90 -2.12 1.64 5.47
C ALA A 90 -1.40 1.13 6.73
N SER A 91 -0.21 1.65 7.05
CA SER A 91 0.51 1.37 8.31
C SER A 91 -0.24 1.81 9.57
N HIS A 92 -1.32 2.57 9.43
CA HIS A 92 -2.20 2.97 10.51
C HIS A 92 -3.64 3.08 9.98
N ALA A 93 -4.03 2.05 9.22
CA ALA A 93 -5.33 1.93 8.55
C ALA A 93 -6.52 2.01 9.52
N TYR A 94 -6.43 1.29 10.65
CA TYR A 94 -7.54 1.10 11.59
C TYR A 94 -7.11 1.44 13.01
N GLN A 95 -7.88 2.30 13.69
CA GLN A 95 -7.63 2.66 15.10
C GLN A 95 -7.79 1.46 16.04
N ASN A 96 -8.73 0.58 15.71
CA ASN A 96 -9.05 -0.61 16.50
C ASN A 96 -8.15 -1.81 16.16
N TRP A 97 -7.11 -1.64 15.33
CA TRP A 97 -6.11 -2.67 15.04
C TRP A 97 -4.79 -2.06 14.52
N LEU A 98 -4.11 -1.27 15.37
CA LEU A 98 -2.82 -0.66 15.02
C LEU A 98 -1.72 -1.71 14.79
N GLU A 99 -1.87 -2.90 15.37
CA GLU A 99 -0.96 -4.03 15.17
C GLU A 99 -0.90 -4.49 13.72
N PHE A 100 -1.86 -4.11 12.85
CA PHE A 100 -1.84 -4.43 11.42
C PHE A 100 -0.49 -4.16 10.75
N ASP A 101 0.16 -3.03 11.06
CA ASP A 101 1.45 -2.67 10.49
C ASP A 101 2.54 -3.69 10.82
N LYS A 102 2.75 -3.95 12.11
CA LYS A 102 3.78 -4.88 12.56
C LYS A 102 3.40 -6.33 12.26
N ALA A 103 2.16 -6.71 12.50
CA ALA A 103 1.72 -8.10 12.43
C ALA A 103 1.58 -8.59 10.98
N VAL A 104 1.17 -7.72 10.06
CA VAL A 104 0.84 -8.08 8.66
C VAL A 104 1.82 -7.44 7.69
N LEU A 105 1.96 -6.11 7.68
CA LEU A 105 2.82 -5.41 6.71
C LEU A 105 4.33 -5.60 6.99
N GLY A 106 4.69 -5.83 8.26
CA GLY A 106 6.06 -5.91 8.74
C GLY A 106 6.78 -4.57 8.86
N GLY A 107 6.01 -3.47 8.88
CA GLY A 107 6.50 -2.13 9.15
C GLY A 107 6.69 -1.83 10.64
N ASP A 108 7.13 -0.61 10.90
CA ASP A 108 7.23 -0.01 12.23
C ASP A 108 7.03 1.50 12.10
N TYR A 109 5.83 1.91 11.67
CA TYR A 109 5.53 3.32 11.46
C TYR A 109 5.57 4.10 12.79
N GLN A 110 6.49 5.08 12.88
CA GLN A 110 6.68 5.94 14.05
C GLN A 110 6.45 7.42 13.73
N GLY A 111 5.54 7.71 12.81
CA GLY A 111 5.29 9.06 12.32
C GLY A 111 6.13 9.40 11.08
N HIS A 112 6.27 10.68 10.81
CA HIS A 112 6.99 11.17 9.64
C HIS A 112 7.88 12.36 10.01
N TYR A 113 8.85 12.65 9.14
CA TYR A 113 9.60 13.90 9.20
C TYR A 113 8.71 15.06 8.74
N GLY A 114 9.09 16.29 9.09
CA GLY A 114 8.35 17.50 8.71
C GLY A 114 8.36 17.75 7.20
N ASP A 115 7.66 18.80 6.78
CA ASP A 115 7.67 19.23 5.38
C ASP A 115 9.10 19.59 4.94
N GLY A 116 9.48 19.15 3.75
CA GLY A 116 10.85 19.25 3.26
C GLY A 116 10.93 19.08 1.74
N PRO A 117 12.14 19.05 1.16
CA PRO A 117 12.32 18.77 -0.26
C PRO A 117 11.71 17.40 -0.62
N PRO A 118 11.37 17.18 -1.91
CA PRO A 118 10.92 15.87 -2.37
C PRO A 118 11.85 14.75 -1.91
N THR A 119 11.26 13.62 -1.53
CA THR A 119 12.03 12.42 -1.17
C THR A 119 12.54 11.79 -2.45
N HIS A 120 13.86 11.62 -2.57
CA HIS A 120 14.45 10.88 -3.67
C HIS A 120 14.34 9.37 -3.42
N VAL A 121 13.76 8.63 -4.36
CA VAL A 121 13.55 7.18 -4.23
C VAL A 121 14.72 6.41 -4.86
N GLU A 122 15.46 5.69 -4.03
CA GLU A 122 16.54 4.79 -4.43
C GLU A 122 16.06 3.34 -4.50
N LEU A 123 16.38 2.65 -5.61
CA LEU A 123 16.06 1.24 -5.81
C LEU A 123 17.14 0.35 -5.18
N ILE A 124 16.76 -0.47 -4.20
CA ILE A 124 17.67 -1.37 -3.48
C ILE A 124 17.73 -2.75 -4.16
N ALA A 125 16.58 -3.32 -4.49
CA ALA A 125 16.46 -4.67 -5.03
C ALA A 125 16.22 -4.65 -6.55
N THR A 126 17.13 -4.07 -7.33
CA THR A 126 16.96 -3.82 -8.79
C THR A 126 16.66 -5.08 -9.63
N GLY A 127 16.97 -6.27 -9.13
CA GLY A 127 16.62 -7.55 -9.76
C GLY A 127 15.21 -8.08 -9.42
N HIS A 128 14.47 -7.42 -8.53
CA HIS A 128 13.14 -7.84 -8.10
C HIS A 128 12.10 -7.57 -9.21
N PRO A 129 11.17 -8.49 -9.52
CA PRO A 129 10.18 -8.32 -10.59
C PRO A 129 9.36 -7.02 -10.48
N ILE A 130 9.03 -6.61 -9.25
CA ILE A 130 8.31 -5.33 -8.97
C ILE A 130 9.05 -4.11 -9.52
N LEU A 131 10.38 -4.12 -9.62
CA LEU A 131 11.17 -2.96 -10.03
C LEU A 131 11.57 -3.01 -11.52
N ASN A 132 11.12 -4.02 -12.27
CA ASN A 132 11.50 -4.16 -13.67
C ASN A 132 11.07 -2.93 -14.50
N GLY A 133 12.04 -2.30 -15.14
CA GLY A 133 11.83 -1.12 -15.98
C GLY A 133 11.31 0.12 -15.25
N ILE A 134 11.43 0.18 -13.93
CA ILE A 134 11.10 1.37 -13.12
C ILE A 134 12.37 2.22 -12.96
N PRO A 135 12.41 3.46 -13.49
CA PRO A 135 13.53 4.36 -13.23
C PRO A 135 13.48 4.88 -11.78
N ALA A 136 14.54 5.52 -11.31
CA ALA A 136 14.44 6.36 -10.11
C ALA A 136 13.43 7.51 -10.34
N PHE A 137 12.72 7.91 -9.29
CA PHE A 137 11.72 8.98 -9.32
C PHE A 137 11.68 9.71 -7.98
N ASP A 138 11.13 10.91 -7.97
CA ASP A 138 10.92 11.68 -6.75
C ASP A 138 9.48 11.49 -6.26
N CYS A 139 9.31 11.52 -4.93
CA CYS A 139 8.01 11.48 -4.27
C CYS A 139 7.76 12.73 -3.43
N TYR A 140 6.49 13.09 -3.30
CA TYR A 140 6.10 14.41 -2.80
C TYR A 140 5.47 14.39 -1.40
N GLY A 141 5.33 13.23 -0.78
CA GLY A 141 4.85 13.09 0.59
C GLY A 141 5.97 13.18 1.63
N SER A 142 5.60 13.50 2.87
CA SER A 142 6.53 13.43 4.01
C SER A 142 7.14 12.03 4.15
N LEU A 143 8.44 11.95 4.42
CA LEU A 143 9.18 10.71 4.63
C LEU A 143 8.75 10.06 5.95
N TYR A 144 8.27 8.81 5.88
CA TYR A 144 7.82 8.04 7.05
C TYR A 144 9.00 7.42 7.78
N LYS A 145 8.95 7.42 9.11
CA LYS A 145 9.94 6.78 9.98
C LYS A 145 9.59 5.30 10.11
N ASN A 146 10.44 4.42 9.60
CA ASN A 146 10.30 2.97 9.67
C ASN A 146 11.61 2.35 10.18
N PRO A 147 12.04 2.65 11.43
CA PRO A 147 13.38 2.33 11.89
C PRO A 147 13.64 0.84 12.11
N SER A 148 12.58 0.04 12.28
CA SER A 148 12.69 -1.39 12.64
C SER A 148 11.73 -2.26 11.81
N LEU A 149 11.98 -2.39 10.51
CA LEU A 149 11.30 -3.42 9.72
C LEU A 149 11.52 -4.80 10.32
N ARG A 150 10.53 -5.69 10.19
CA ARG A 150 10.70 -7.07 10.63
C ARG A 150 11.77 -7.79 9.82
N ASP A 151 12.48 -8.72 10.47
CA ASP A 151 13.52 -9.55 9.85
C ASP A 151 13.01 -10.42 8.68
N ASP A 152 11.71 -10.68 8.62
CA ASP A 152 11.05 -11.43 7.55
C ASP A 152 10.61 -10.56 6.36
N THR A 153 11.05 -9.30 6.29
CA THR A 153 10.82 -8.38 5.16
C THR A 153 11.99 -8.36 4.18
N SER A 154 11.70 -8.01 2.93
CA SER A 154 12.70 -7.75 1.89
C SER A 154 12.56 -6.32 1.39
N LEU A 155 13.57 -5.48 1.65
CA LEU A 155 13.57 -4.07 1.26
C LEU A 155 13.66 -3.91 -0.26
N LEU A 156 12.75 -3.11 -0.83
CA LEU A 156 12.75 -2.77 -2.26
C LEU A 156 13.28 -1.37 -2.51
N LEU A 157 12.79 -0.39 -1.75
CA LEU A 157 13.04 1.04 -1.98
C LEU A 157 13.44 1.74 -0.69
N THR A 158 14.40 2.67 -0.80
CA THR A 158 14.75 3.62 0.26
C THR A 158 14.41 5.03 -0.19
N GLY A 159 13.78 5.82 0.68
CA GLY A 159 13.55 7.24 0.47
C GLY A 159 14.62 8.06 1.18
N ARG A 160 15.18 9.05 0.50
CA ARG A 160 16.22 9.93 1.05
C ARG A 160 15.83 11.40 0.94
N THR A 161 16.08 12.13 2.01
CA THR A 161 16.20 13.60 2.03
C THR A 161 17.65 13.95 2.39
N ASP A 162 17.99 15.24 2.44
CA ASP A 162 19.33 15.68 2.84
C ASP A 162 19.73 15.21 4.25
N GLU A 163 18.75 15.00 5.14
CA GLU A 163 18.97 14.69 6.55
C GLU A 163 18.63 13.24 6.94
N HIS A 164 17.76 12.58 6.17
CA HIS A 164 17.13 11.33 6.57
C HIS A 164 17.09 10.30 5.45
N SER A 165 17.13 9.03 5.84
CA SER A 165 17.05 7.89 4.93
C SER A 165 16.21 6.81 5.60
N GLU A 166 15.12 6.38 4.94
CA GLU A 166 14.17 5.43 5.52
C GLU A 166 13.73 4.38 4.50
N PRO A 167 13.40 3.16 4.93
CA PRO A 167 12.65 2.22 4.12
C PRO A 167 11.30 2.81 3.68
N VAL A 168 11.02 2.78 2.37
CA VAL A 168 9.76 3.29 1.80
C VAL A 168 8.99 2.27 0.99
N ALA A 169 9.57 1.11 0.67
CA ALA A 169 8.82 -0.04 0.20
C ALA A 169 9.54 -1.36 0.46
N TRP A 170 8.78 -2.39 0.81
CA TRP A 170 9.29 -3.73 1.08
C TRP A 170 8.23 -4.79 0.79
N THR A 171 8.67 -6.03 0.67
CA THR A 171 7.80 -7.20 0.58
C THR A 171 7.93 -8.09 1.81
N ARG A 172 6.94 -8.95 2.02
CA ARG A 172 6.91 -9.92 3.12
C ARG A 172 6.10 -11.15 2.74
N LEU A 173 6.46 -12.30 3.32
CA LEU A 173 5.57 -13.47 3.34
C LEU A 173 4.82 -13.52 4.67
N HIS A 174 3.48 -13.44 4.61
CA HIS A 174 2.61 -13.50 5.77
C HIS A 174 1.64 -14.66 5.62
N ASN A 175 1.75 -15.65 6.50
CA ASN A 175 0.95 -16.89 6.45
C ASN A 175 0.98 -17.59 5.07
N GLY A 176 2.13 -17.53 4.38
CA GLY A 176 2.33 -18.08 3.04
C GLY A 176 1.93 -17.14 1.89
N GLY A 177 1.17 -16.08 2.18
CA GLY A 177 0.79 -15.04 1.22
C GLY A 177 1.87 -14.00 0.99
N ARG A 178 1.87 -13.42 -0.21
CA ARG A 178 2.76 -12.30 -0.57
C ARG A 178 2.13 -10.97 -0.20
N ILE A 179 2.91 -10.13 0.46
CA ILE A 179 2.55 -8.75 0.79
C ILE A 179 3.58 -7.81 0.20
N CYS A 180 3.11 -6.68 -0.33
CA CYS A 180 3.95 -5.53 -0.63
C CYS A 180 3.42 -4.32 0.15
N TYR A 181 4.30 -3.56 0.79
CA TYR A 181 3.93 -2.28 1.39
C TYR A 181 4.78 -1.17 0.80
N THR A 182 4.20 0.02 0.65
CA THR A 182 4.93 1.25 0.41
C THR A 182 4.41 2.39 1.27
N SER A 183 5.31 3.19 1.84
CA SER A 183 4.97 4.44 2.52
C SER A 183 4.86 5.62 1.54
N LEU A 184 5.10 5.40 0.25
CA LEU A 184 4.83 6.35 -0.82
C LEU A 184 3.30 6.37 -1.11
N GLY A 185 2.84 7.33 -1.91
CA GLY A 185 1.42 7.46 -2.25
C GLY A 185 0.79 8.76 -1.78
N HIS A 186 1.55 9.85 -1.77
CA HIS A 186 0.97 11.20 -1.79
C HIS A 186 0.21 11.40 -3.11
N GLN A 187 -0.80 12.28 -3.15
CA GLN A 187 -1.65 12.50 -4.34
C GLN A 187 -0.83 12.67 -5.64
N LYS A 188 0.21 13.51 -5.57
CA LYS A 188 1.13 13.75 -6.70
C LYS A 188 1.91 12.53 -7.18
N ASP A 189 2.13 11.54 -6.32
CA ASP A 189 2.81 10.31 -6.72
C ASP A 189 1.95 9.54 -7.74
N PHE A 190 0.61 9.63 -7.66
CA PHE A 190 -0.31 9.04 -8.63
C PHE A 190 -0.36 9.78 -9.97
N GLU A 191 0.32 10.92 -10.11
CA GLU A 191 0.44 11.66 -11.37
C GLU A 191 1.68 11.23 -12.18
N VAL A 192 2.60 10.46 -11.59
CA VAL A 192 3.84 10.03 -12.25
C VAL A 192 3.80 8.54 -12.61
N GLU A 193 4.09 8.24 -13.87
CA GLU A 193 4.03 6.87 -14.41
C GLU A 193 4.90 5.84 -13.65
N PRO A 194 6.14 6.15 -13.21
CA PRO A 194 6.95 5.19 -12.46
C PRO A 194 6.26 4.65 -11.20
N PHE A 195 5.54 5.50 -10.45
CA PHE A 195 4.82 5.08 -9.25
C PHE A 195 3.58 4.23 -9.59
N LEU A 196 2.83 4.61 -10.62
CA LEU A 196 1.68 3.80 -11.09
C LEU A 196 2.13 2.41 -11.56
N ARG A 197 3.26 2.33 -12.27
CA ARG A 197 3.86 1.05 -12.68
C ARG A 197 4.37 0.24 -11.48
N PHE A 198 5.01 0.88 -10.50
CA PHE A 198 5.43 0.24 -9.25
C PHE A 198 4.25 -0.42 -8.55
N LEU A 199 3.13 0.30 -8.41
CA LEU A 199 1.95 -0.21 -7.73
C LEU A 199 1.28 -1.35 -8.50
N ALA A 200 1.16 -1.22 -9.83
CA ALA A 200 0.63 -2.29 -10.67
C ALA A 200 1.50 -3.56 -10.65
N GLN A 201 2.83 -3.42 -10.71
CA GLN A 201 3.76 -4.55 -10.63
C GLN A 201 3.75 -5.18 -9.22
N SER A 202 3.53 -4.39 -8.17
CA SER A 202 3.32 -4.89 -6.81
C SER A 202 2.08 -5.79 -6.74
N ILE A 203 0.95 -5.36 -7.33
CA ILE A 203 -0.29 -6.15 -7.40
C ILE A 203 -0.08 -7.46 -8.15
N LEU A 204 0.58 -7.42 -9.31
CA LEU A 204 0.86 -8.62 -10.11
C LEU A 204 1.80 -9.58 -9.37
N TRP A 205 2.80 -9.05 -8.67
CA TRP A 205 3.76 -9.88 -7.93
C TRP A 205 3.12 -10.57 -6.73
N VAL A 206 2.27 -9.87 -5.96
CA VAL A 206 1.57 -10.50 -4.82
C VAL A 206 0.58 -11.57 -5.29
N ALA A 207 0.03 -11.41 -6.49
CA ALA A 207 -0.83 -12.39 -7.15
C ALA A 207 -0.06 -13.49 -7.92
N GLU A 208 1.26 -13.53 -7.80
CA GLU A 208 2.14 -14.51 -8.45
C GLU A 208 2.06 -14.53 -9.99
N GLN A 209 1.76 -13.38 -10.61
CA GLN A 209 1.69 -13.25 -12.07
C GLN A 209 2.99 -12.75 -12.69
N ILE A 210 3.96 -12.30 -11.88
CA ILE A 210 5.33 -11.91 -12.26
C ILE A 210 6.36 -12.30 -11.20
#